data_AF-A0A6F9ZZP2-F1
#
_entry.id   AF-A0A6F9ZZP2-F1
#
_cell.length_a   1.000
_cell.length_b   1.000
_cell.length_c   1.000
_cell.angle_alpha   90.00
_cell.angle_beta   90.00
_cell.angle_gamma   90.00
#
_symmetry.space_group_name_H-M   'P 1'
#
loop_
_entity.id
_entity.type
_entity.pdbx_description
1 polymer ?
#
loop_
_entity_poly.entity_id
_entity_poly.type
_entity_poly.pdbx_seq_one_letter_code
_entity_poly.pdbx_strand_id
1 'polypeptide(L)'
;MNVDYASITLPKKDLEELYRGLALRHLMENEIRREEGLEEIEEPRVLHALETALNLTDAEADGLYHRAEDELWDYAWYAYTDEWAWFRARQEVLDELGSKRTGLTQEALDRKTEDRYREKFDAYVAEIDMREPAAGSKKKKEKKRAQK
;
A
#
# COMPACT_ATOMS: atom_id res chain seq x y z
N MET A 1 2.20 7.17 -44.41
CA MET A 1 2.00 6.10 -43.42
C MET A 1 0.57 5.62 -43.58
N ASN A 2 0.35 4.34 -43.87
CA ASN A 2 -1.00 3.76 -43.77
C ASN A 2 -1.32 3.65 -42.28
N VAL A 3 -2.46 4.22 -41.89
CA VAL A 3 -3.03 4.00 -40.56
C VAL A 3 -4.03 2.87 -40.74
N ASP A 4 -3.74 1.73 -40.13
CA ASP A 4 -4.66 0.60 -40.10
C ASP A 4 -5.70 0.84 -39.00
N TYR A 5 -6.97 0.72 -39.34
CA TYR A 5 -8.09 0.93 -38.41
C TYR A 5 -8.64 -0.41 -37.95
N ALA A 6 -8.85 -0.54 -36.64
CA ALA A 6 -9.57 -1.64 -36.01
C ALA A 6 -10.68 -1.07 -35.13
N SER A 7 -11.81 -1.78 -35.07
CA SER A 7 -12.94 -1.41 -34.22
C SER A 7 -13.28 -2.57 -33.29
N ILE A 8 -13.46 -2.27 -32.01
CA ILE A 8 -13.91 -3.23 -31.00
C ILE A 8 -15.19 -2.67 -30.34
N THR A 9 -16.11 -3.55 -30.00
CA THR A 9 -17.30 -3.20 -29.21
C THR A 9 -17.10 -3.74 -27.81
N LEU A 10 -17.07 -2.85 -26.82
CA LEU A 10 -16.90 -3.19 -25.43
C LEU A 10 -18.10 -2.69 -24.62
N PRO A 11 -18.52 -3.43 -23.57
CA PRO A 11 -19.33 -2.87 -22.50
C PRO A 11 -18.67 -1.61 -21.93
N LYS A 12 -19.49 -0.62 -21.53
CA LYS A 12 -18.99 0.61 -20.90
C LYS A 12 -18.09 0.31 -19.70
N LYS A 13 -18.46 -0.69 -18.89
CA LYS A 13 -17.70 -1.13 -17.73
C LYS A 13 -16.28 -1.58 -18.09
N ASP A 14 -16.12 -2.35 -19.15
CA ASP A 14 -14.79 -2.83 -19.58
C ASP A 14 -13.93 -1.66 -20.06
N LEU A 15 -14.55 -0.64 -20.66
CA LEU A 15 -13.88 0.59 -21.06
C LEU A 15 -13.43 1.43 -19.84
N GLU A 16 -14.26 1.49 -18.79
CA GLU A 16 -13.90 2.09 -17.50
C GLU A 16 -12.76 1.32 -16.81
N GLU A 17 -12.76 -0.02 -16.87
CA GLU A 17 -11.68 -0.86 -16.35
C GLU A 17 -10.36 -0.63 -17.11
N LEU A 18 -10.42 -0.47 -18.43
CA LEU A 18 -9.24 -0.11 -19.24
C LEU A 18 -8.70 1.28 -18.88
N TYR A 19 -9.60 2.27 -18.71
CA TYR A 19 -9.23 3.61 -18.26
C TYR A 19 -8.51 3.54 -16.91
N ARG A 20 -9.12 2.89 -15.93
CA ARG A 20 -8.56 2.70 -14.59
C ARG A 20 -7.19 2.02 -14.63
N GLY A 21 -7.03 0.95 -15.40
CA GLY A 21 -5.75 0.24 -15.52
C GLY A 21 -4.64 1.10 -16.13
N LEU A 22 -4.97 1.95 -17.10
CA LEU A 22 -4.01 2.89 -17.70
C LEU A 22 -3.66 4.03 -16.74
N ALA A 23 -4.64 4.57 -16.01
CA ALA A 23 -4.41 5.60 -15.00
C ALA A 23 -3.49 5.09 -13.89
N LEU A 24 -3.77 3.90 -13.34
CA LEU A 24 -2.92 3.25 -12.32
C LEU A 24 -1.49 3.03 -12.81
N ARG A 25 -1.32 2.55 -14.04
CA ARG A 25 0.01 2.34 -14.62
C ARG A 25 0.77 3.66 -14.74
N HIS A 26 0.10 4.70 -15.21
CA HIS A 26 0.70 6.02 -15.38
C HIS A 26 1.11 6.64 -14.03
N LEU A 27 0.24 6.55 -13.01
CA LEU A 27 0.53 6.96 -11.64
C LEU A 27 1.76 6.23 -11.07
N MET A 28 1.80 4.90 -11.20
CA MET A 28 2.93 4.09 -10.73
C MET A 28 4.24 4.45 -11.45
N GLU A 29 4.19 4.68 -12.76
CA GLU A 29 5.38 5.07 -13.53
C GLU A 29 5.89 6.45 -13.11
N ASN A 30 5.00 7.40 -12.85
CA ASN A 30 5.39 8.71 -12.31
C ASN A 30 6.03 8.60 -10.92
N GLU A 31 5.52 7.73 -10.04
CA GLU A 31 6.12 7.55 -8.72
C GLU A 31 7.52 6.95 -8.81
N ILE A 32 7.72 5.91 -9.64
CA ILE A 32 9.05 5.32 -9.88
C ILE A 32 10.02 6.38 -10.43
N ARG A 33 9.57 7.19 -11.38
CA ARG A 33 10.40 8.26 -11.96
C ARG A 33 10.78 9.30 -10.91
N ARG A 34 9.84 9.68 -10.03
CA ARG A 34 10.10 10.60 -8.93
C ARG A 34 11.16 10.04 -7.97
N GLU A 35 11.07 8.75 -7.62
CA GLU A 35 12.09 8.07 -6.80
C GLU A 35 13.48 8.08 -7.47
N GLU A 36 13.53 7.92 -8.79
CA GLU A 36 14.74 7.96 -9.59
C GLU A 36 15.24 9.40 -9.89
N GLY A 37 14.50 10.43 -9.49
CA GLY A 37 14.82 11.83 -9.77
C GLY A 37 14.66 12.24 -11.23
N LEU A 38 13.79 11.54 -11.97
CA LEU A 38 13.45 11.79 -13.37
C LEU A 38 12.22 12.72 -13.47
N GLU A 39 12.09 13.36 -14.63
CA GLU A 39 10.90 14.17 -14.96
C GLU A 39 9.64 13.30 -15.08
N GLU A 40 8.51 13.87 -14.67
CA GLU A 40 7.17 13.27 -14.82
C GLU A 40 6.84 13.03 -16.29
N ILE A 41 6.13 11.94 -16.57
CA ILE A 41 5.64 11.66 -17.92
C ILE A 41 4.34 12.39 -18.18
N GLU A 42 4.15 12.83 -19.42
CA GLU A 42 2.86 13.34 -19.88
C GLU A 42 1.80 12.24 -19.79
N GLU A 43 0.56 12.68 -19.57
CA GLU A 43 -0.58 11.78 -19.56
C GLU A 43 -0.73 11.06 -20.92
N PRO A 44 -0.88 9.72 -20.93
CA PRO A 44 -1.08 8.97 -22.16
C PRO A 44 -2.29 9.48 -22.97
N ARG A 45 -2.08 9.81 -24.25
CA ARG A 45 -3.16 10.22 -25.18
C ARG A 45 -4.33 9.22 -25.27
N VAL A 46 -4.07 7.95 -24.94
CA VAL A 46 -5.09 6.91 -24.90
C VAL A 46 -6.09 7.15 -23.77
N LEU A 47 -5.68 7.69 -22.61
CA LEU A 47 -6.60 8.07 -21.54
C LEU A 47 -7.60 9.11 -22.02
N HIS A 48 -7.11 10.16 -22.69
CA HIS A 48 -7.98 11.18 -23.27
C HIS A 48 -8.95 10.63 -24.34
N ALA A 49 -8.48 9.69 -25.15
CA ALA A 49 -9.36 9.00 -26.11
C ALA A 49 -10.44 8.17 -25.42
N LEU A 50 -10.12 7.53 -24.29
CA LEU A 50 -11.06 6.78 -23.47
C LEU A 50 -12.07 7.68 -22.76
N GLU A 51 -11.65 8.83 -22.25
CA GLU A 51 -12.54 9.85 -21.65
C GLU A 51 -13.58 10.33 -22.66
N THR A 52 -13.12 10.62 -23.88
CA THR A 52 -13.98 10.99 -25.00
C THR A 52 -14.97 9.87 -25.33
N ALA A 53 -14.49 8.62 -25.39
CA ALA A 53 -15.34 7.46 -25.70
C ALA A 53 -16.36 7.14 -24.58
N LEU A 54 -15.99 7.41 -23.32
CA LEU A 54 -16.87 7.28 -22.15
C LEU A 54 -17.82 8.47 -21.99
N ASN A 55 -17.62 9.54 -22.77
CA ASN A 55 -18.32 10.82 -22.68
C ASN A 55 -18.26 11.40 -21.26
N LEU A 56 -17.06 11.42 -20.68
CA LEU A 56 -16.78 12.01 -19.38
C LEU A 56 -16.59 13.53 -19.53
N THR A 57 -17.03 14.26 -18.52
CA THR A 57 -16.58 15.63 -18.28
C THR A 57 -15.21 15.64 -17.63
N ASP A 58 -14.46 16.74 -17.75
CA ASP A 58 -13.14 16.90 -17.12
C ASP A 58 -13.19 16.57 -15.62
N ALA A 59 -14.24 17.03 -14.91
CA ALA A 59 -14.43 16.75 -13.49
C ALA A 59 -14.67 15.26 -13.19
N GLU A 60 -15.31 14.52 -14.09
CA GLU A 60 -15.53 13.07 -13.93
C GLU A 60 -14.26 12.28 -14.24
N ALA A 61 -13.46 12.72 -15.21
CA ALA A 61 -12.15 12.16 -15.53
C ALA A 61 -11.18 12.36 -14.37
N ASP A 62 -11.05 13.59 -13.86
CA ASP A 62 -10.27 13.91 -12.66
C ASP A 62 -10.72 13.05 -11.46
N GLY A 63 -12.04 12.90 -11.27
CA GLY A 63 -12.59 12.08 -10.20
C GLY A 63 -12.34 10.57 -10.36
N LEU A 64 -12.15 10.06 -11.58
CA LEU A 64 -11.71 8.69 -11.82
C LEU A 64 -10.21 8.53 -11.57
N TYR A 65 -9.42 9.52 -11.99
CA TYR A 65 -7.97 9.53 -11.80
C TYR A 65 -7.61 9.58 -10.30
N HIS A 66 -8.24 10.46 -9.52
CA HIS A 66 -8.06 10.49 -8.06
C HIS A 66 -8.50 9.21 -7.36
N ARG A 67 -9.54 8.54 -7.86
CA ARG A 67 -9.91 7.21 -7.32
C ARG A 67 -8.83 6.16 -7.58
N ALA A 68 -8.18 6.20 -8.76
CA ALA A 68 -7.05 5.33 -9.02
C ALA A 68 -5.85 5.64 -8.10
N GLU A 69 -5.61 6.92 -7.81
CA GLU A 69 -4.60 7.35 -6.83
C GLU A 69 -4.92 6.83 -5.42
N ASP A 70 -6.15 7.01 -4.94
CA ASP A 70 -6.62 6.51 -3.64
C ASP A 70 -6.48 4.98 -3.54
N GLU A 71 -6.80 4.25 -4.60
CA GLU A 71 -6.65 2.79 -4.64
C GLU A 71 -5.18 2.35 -4.56
N LEU A 72 -4.29 3.06 -5.27
CA LEU A 72 -2.85 2.80 -5.22
C LEU A 72 -2.32 3.07 -3.81
N TRP A 73 -2.77 4.16 -3.19
CA TRP A 73 -2.44 4.52 -1.82
C TRP A 73 -2.92 3.46 -0.82
N ASP A 74 -4.18 3.02 -0.90
CA ASP A 74 -4.75 2.01 -0.01
C ASP A 74 -4.01 0.67 -0.13
N TYR A 75 -3.66 0.27 -1.35
CA TYR A 75 -2.86 -0.94 -1.58
C TYR A 75 -1.44 -0.79 -1.01
N ALA A 76 -0.77 0.33 -1.26
CA ALA A 76 0.57 0.61 -0.75
C ALA A 76 0.59 0.63 0.78
N TRP A 77 -0.42 1.25 1.39
CA TRP A 77 -0.60 1.26 2.84
C TRP A 77 -0.80 -0.15 3.40
N TYR A 78 -1.70 -0.94 2.80
CA TYR A 78 -1.92 -2.33 3.20
C TYR A 78 -0.63 -3.15 3.13
N ALA A 79 0.07 -3.12 1.99
CA ALA A 79 1.31 -3.87 1.80
C ALA A 79 2.39 -3.44 2.80
N TYR A 80 2.57 -2.13 2.99
CA TYR A 80 3.52 -1.59 3.96
C TYR A 80 3.20 -2.03 5.39
N THR A 81 1.93 -1.93 5.81
CA THR A 81 1.52 -2.32 7.17
C THR A 81 1.71 -3.80 7.43
N ASP A 82 1.48 -4.65 6.43
CA ASP A 82 1.69 -6.09 6.50
C ASP A 82 3.18 -6.43 6.68
N GLU A 83 4.03 -5.87 5.82
CA GLU A 83 5.49 -6.06 5.90
C GLU A 83 6.06 -5.53 7.22
N TRP A 84 5.59 -4.36 7.66
CA TRP A 84 5.97 -3.78 8.94
C TRP A 84 5.59 -4.68 10.11
N ALA A 85 4.34 -5.14 10.18
CA ALA A 85 3.87 -6.03 11.23
C ALA A 85 4.66 -7.34 11.27
N TRP A 86 4.96 -7.92 10.10
CA TRP A 86 5.80 -9.11 10.01
C TRP A 86 7.22 -8.87 10.52
N PHE A 87 7.85 -7.78 10.09
CA PHE A 87 9.18 -7.38 10.54
C PHE A 87 9.24 -7.20 12.06
N ARG A 88 8.25 -6.50 12.64
CA ARG A 88 8.16 -6.26 14.09
C ARG A 88 7.93 -7.56 14.87
N ALA A 89 7.04 -8.43 14.39
CA ALA A 89 6.85 -9.76 14.98
C ALA A 89 8.16 -10.56 15.00
N ARG A 90 8.91 -10.53 13.90
CA ARG A 90 10.19 -11.23 13.80
C ARG A 90 11.21 -10.67 14.77
N GLN A 91 11.31 -9.35 14.89
CA GLN A 91 12.19 -8.71 15.88
C GLN A 91 11.85 -9.14 17.31
N GLU A 92 10.57 -9.08 17.70
CA GLU A 92 10.16 -9.51 19.04
C GLU A 92 10.50 -10.98 19.32
N VAL A 93 10.24 -11.88 18.37
CA VAL A 93 10.55 -13.31 18.53
C VAL A 93 12.06 -13.52 18.67
N LEU A 94 12.87 -12.79 17.90
CA LEU A 94 14.33 -12.86 18.01
C LEU A 94 14.83 -12.36 19.36
N ASP A 95 14.26 -11.27 19.87
CA ASP A 95 14.59 -10.70 21.18
C ASP A 95 14.20 -11.65 22.33
N GLU A 96 13.04 -12.30 22.24
CA GLU A 96 12.58 -13.29 23.23
C GLU A 96 13.42 -14.57 23.24
N LEU A 97 13.86 -15.03 22.06
CA LEU A 97 14.70 -16.21 21.95
C LEU A 97 16.12 -15.96 22.46
N GLY A 98 16.64 -14.74 22.30
CA GLY A 98 17.97 -14.34 22.78
C GLY A 98 19.05 -15.36 22.38
N SER A 99 19.75 -15.93 23.38
CA SER A 99 20.79 -16.95 23.17
C SER A 99 20.27 -18.33 22.74
N LYS A 100 18.97 -18.63 22.88
CA LYS A 100 18.36 -19.89 22.42
C LYS A 100 18.11 -19.93 20.92
N ARG A 101 18.34 -18.81 20.22
CA ARG A 101 18.19 -18.67 18.76
C ARG A 101 19.04 -19.67 17.96
N THR A 102 20.23 -20.02 18.46
CA THR A 102 21.20 -20.87 17.75
C THR A 102 20.75 -22.31 17.54
N GLY A 103 19.72 -22.76 18.27
CA GLY A 103 19.19 -24.13 18.17
C GLY A 103 17.89 -24.27 17.37
N LEU A 104 17.29 -23.18 16.88
CA LEU A 104 16.06 -23.24 16.09
C LEU A 104 16.35 -23.36 14.59
N THR A 105 15.55 -24.17 13.89
CA THR A 105 15.48 -24.13 12.44
C THR A 105 14.79 -22.86 11.96
N GLN A 106 15.07 -22.45 10.73
CA GLN A 106 14.43 -21.28 10.12
C GLN A 106 12.90 -21.44 10.06
N GLU A 107 12.39 -22.64 9.72
CA GLU A 107 10.95 -22.94 9.71
C GLU A 107 10.29 -22.77 11.10
N ALA A 108 10.97 -23.21 12.17
CA ALA A 108 10.44 -23.06 13.52
C ALA A 108 10.43 -21.58 13.97
N LEU A 109 11.37 -20.78 13.47
CA LEU A 109 11.40 -19.33 13.70
C LEU A 109 10.27 -18.63 12.95
N ASP A 110 10.05 -19.00 11.69
CA ASP A 110 9.01 -18.40 10.84
C ASP A 110 7.62 -18.73 11.38
N ARG A 111 7.39 -19.96 11.84
CA ARG A 111 6.12 -20.32 12.50
C ARG A 111 5.85 -19.51 13.77
N LYS A 112 6.86 -19.32 14.63
CA LYS A 112 6.73 -18.47 15.82
C LYS A 112 6.50 -17.00 15.47
N THR A 113 7.14 -16.54 14.40
CA THR A 113 6.96 -15.19 13.87
C THR A 113 5.53 -15.01 13.36
N GLU A 114 5.01 -15.98 12.61
CA GLU A 114 3.63 -15.97 12.12
C GLU A 114 2.61 -15.97 13.26
N ASP A 115 2.79 -16.82 14.29
CA ASP A 115 1.92 -16.83 15.47
C ASP A 115 1.92 -15.46 16.17
N ARG A 116 3.10 -14.85 16.33
CA ARG A 116 3.25 -13.53 16.94
C ARG A 116 2.68 -12.41 16.08
N TYR A 117 2.86 -12.48 14.76
CA TYR A 117 2.29 -11.57 13.79
C TYR A 117 0.76 -11.58 13.90
N ARG A 118 0.13 -12.76 13.88
CA ARG A 118 -1.34 -12.90 13.99
C ARG A 118 -1.87 -12.41 15.33
N GLU A 119 -1.14 -12.62 16.41
CA GLU A 119 -1.54 -12.19 17.75
C GLU A 119 -1.49 -10.65 17.92
N LYS A 120 -0.50 -9.99 17.32
CA LYS A 120 -0.18 -8.59 17.59
C LYS A 120 -0.28 -7.65 16.39
N PHE A 121 -0.84 -8.11 15.26
CA PHE A 121 -0.95 -7.33 14.03
C PHE A 121 -1.46 -5.90 14.29
N ASP A 122 -2.65 -5.76 14.91
CA ASP A 122 -3.25 -4.46 15.21
C ASP A 122 -2.36 -3.57 16.09
N ALA A 123 -1.60 -4.17 17.00
CA ALA A 123 -0.68 -3.44 17.86
C ALA A 123 0.51 -2.88 17.08
N TYR A 124 1.03 -3.63 16.09
CA TYR A 124 2.12 -3.16 15.23
C TYR A 124 1.65 -2.09 14.24
N VAL A 125 0.45 -2.24 13.68
CA VAL A 125 -0.14 -1.20 12.81
C VAL A 125 -0.32 0.11 13.58
N ALA A 126 -0.74 0.04 14.84
CA ALA A 126 -0.86 1.23 15.68
C ALA A 126 0.48 1.94 15.99
N GLU A 127 1.64 1.31 15.74
CA GLU A 127 2.95 1.98 15.87
C GLU A 127 3.22 2.97 14.72
N ILE A 128 2.65 2.70 13.54
CA ILE A 128 2.87 3.47 12.31
C ILE A 128 1.64 4.26 11.87
N ASP A 129 0.48 4.01 12.48
CA ASP A 129 -0.71 4.82 12.27
C ASP A 129 -0.48 6.23 12.84
N MET A 130 -0.31 7.20 11.95
CA MET A 130 -0.10 8.61 12.29
C MET A 130 -1.39 9.33 12.73
N ARG A 131 -2.53 8.63 12.79
CA ARG A 131 -3.75 9.17 13.40
C ARG A 131 -3.51 9.31 14.90
N GLU A 132 -3.58 10.54 15.41
CA GLU A 132 -3.41 10.80 16.84
C GLU A 132 -4.32 9.84 17.65
N PRO A 133 -3.76 9.05 18.59
CA PRO A 133 -4.59 8.20 19.42
C PRO A 133 -5.54 9.12 20.17
N ALA A 134 -6.85 8.92 19.98
CA ALA A 134 -7.90 9.67 20.65
C ALA A 134 -7.51 9.83 22.13
N ALA A 135 -7.41 11.08 22.58
CA ALA A 135 -6.89 11.45 23.89
C ALA A 135 -7.59 10.68 25.03
N GLY A 136 -7.08 9.51 25.40
CA GLY A 136 -7.77 8.64 26.35
C GLY A 136 -6.97 7.45 26.88
N SER A 137 -5.93 6.99 26.20
CA SER A 137 -5.19 5.78 26.58
C SER A 137 -3.81 6.07 27.20
N LYS A 138 -3.72 7.02 28.14
CA LYS A 138 -2.56 7.12 29.05
C LYS A 138 -2.61 5.98 30.08
N LYS A 139 -2.18 4.76 29.73
CA LYS A 139 -1.78 3.76 30.73
C LYS A 139 -0.43 4.17 31.34
N LYS A 140 -0.48 4.99 32.39
CA LYS A 140 0.62 5.17 33.35
C LYS A 140 1.07 3.79 33.87
N LYS A 141 2.30 3.39 33.56
CA LYS A 141 3.10 2.48 34.41
C LYS A 141 4.44 3.13 34.68
N GLU A 142 4.41 4.17 35.53
CA GLU A 142 5.61 4.65 36.18
C GLU A 142 6.11 3.61 37.20
N LYS A 143 7.31 3.11 36.90
CA LYS A 143 8.33 2.53 37.79
C LYS A 143 8.00 2.56 39.30
N LYS A 144 7.63 1.40 39.87
CA LYS A 144 8.01 1.08 41.26
C LYS A 144 9.49 0.68 41.28
N ARG A 145 10.37 1.67 41.41
CA ARG A 145 11.78 1.47 41.77
C ARG A 145 12.25 2.66 42.59
N ALA A 146 11.85 2.72 43.85
CA ALA A 146 12.56 3.43 44.93
C ALA A 146 11.78 3.30 46.25
N GLN A 147 12.35 2.54 47.20
CA GLN A 147 12.37 2.70 48.66
C GLN A 147 12.62 1.30 49.22
N LYS A 148 13.90 0.97 49.44
CA LYS A 148 14.65 1.10 50.71
C LYS A 148 14.24 0.01 51.70
#